data_AF-A0A9Q3PUJ6-F1
#
_entry.id   AF-A0A9Q3PUJ6-F1
#
_cell.length_a   1.000
_cell.length_b   1.000
_cell.length_c   1.000
_cell.angle_alpha   90.00
_cell.angle_beta   90.00
_cell.angle_gamma   90.00
#
_symmetry.space_group_name_H-M   'P 1'
#
loop_
_entity.id
_entity.type
_entity.pdbx_description
1 polymer ?
#
loop_
_entity_poly.entity_id
_entity_poly.type
_entity_poly.pdbx_seq_one_letter_code
_entity_poly.pdbx_strand_id
1 'polypeptide(L)' 'FSKIDLRGADNLLIIKEGDEHLTGFGTKYGSYEELVMPFGLTNSPASFQNI' A
#
# COMPACT_ATOMS: atom_id res chain seq x y z
N PHE A 1 5.55 -22.61 17.35
CA PHE A 1 5.10 -21.25 16.99
C PHE A 1 4.68 -21.26 15.54
N SER A 2 3.48 -20.76 15.25
CA SER A 2 2.98 -20.59 13.88
C SER A 2 2.95 -19.10 13.55
N LYS A 3 3.40 -18.72 12.36
CA LYS A 3 3.48 -17.32 11.93
C LYS A 3 2.54 -17.17 10.72
N ILE A 4 1.61 -16.24 10.80
CA ILE A 4 0.69 -15.91 9.71
C ILE A 4 1.42 -14.95 8.77
N ASP A 5 1.36 -15.23 7.49
CA ASP A 5 1.95 -14.39 6.46
C ASP A 5 0.89 -13.45 5.88
N LEU A 6 1.11 -12.15 6.08
CA LEU A 6 0.19 -11.07 5.67
C LEU A 6 0.68 -10.33 4.43
N ARG A 7 1.64 -10.88 3.69
CA ARG A 7 2.14 -10.31 2.42
C ARG A 7 1.07 -10.08 1.35
N GLY A 8 -0.16 -10.58 1.49
CA GLY A 8 -1.26 -10.26 0.58
C GLY A 8 -2.22 -9.21 1.12
N ALA A 9 -2.10 -8.83 2.40
CA ALA A 9 -3.04 -7.97 3.07
C ALA A 9 -2.94 -6.54 2.54
N ASP A 10 -1.74 -6.04 2.23
CA ASP A 10 -1.49 -4.66 1.74
C ASP A 10 -2.38 -4.26 0.56
N ASN A 11 -2.66 -5.19 -0.36
CA ASN A 11 -3.56 -4.97 -1.50
C ASN A 11 -5.04 -4.79 -1.12
N LEU A 12 -5.42 -5.12 0.13
CA LEU A 12 -6.77 -4.93 0.67
C LEU A 12 -6.94 -3.57 1.36
N LEU A 13 -5.83 -2.86 1.62
CA LEU A 13 -5.86 -1.53 2.19
C LEU A 13 -5.98 -0.48 1.10
N ILE A 14 -7.09 0.25 1.15
CA ILE A 14 -7.32 1.42 0.31
C ILE A 14 -6.55 2.59 0.92
N ILE A 15 -5.86 3.34 0.07
CA ILE A 15 -5.17 4.56 0.50
C ILE A 15 -6.20 5.59 0.93
N LYS A 16 -5.87 6.38 1.94
CA LYS A 16 -6.74 7.44 2.40
C LYS A 16 -7.00 8.43 1.26
N GLU A 17 -8.27 8.77 1.06
CA GLU A 17 -8.70 9.74 0.03
C GLU A 17 -7.90 11.06 0.17
N GLY A 18 -7.23 11.47 -0.91
CA GLY A 18 -6.33 12.64 -0.94
C GLY A 18 -4.84 12.33 -0.77
N ASP A 19 -4.46 11.16 -0.23
CA ASP A 19 -3.06 10.72 -0.12
C ASP A 19 -2.62 9.88 -1.35
N GLU A 20 -3.50 9.68 -2.33
CA GLU A 20 -3.26 8.89 -3.56
C GLU A 20 -2.10 9.42 -4.40
N HIS A 21 -1.91 10.74 -4.41
CA HIS A 21 -0.80 11.38 -5.13
C HIS A 21 0.58 11.05 -4.52
N LEU A 22 0.63 10.64 -3.24
CA LEU A 22 1.87 10.27 -2.55
C LEU A 22 2.37 8.88 -2.97
N THR A 23 1.50 8.05 -3.54
CA THR A 23 1.82 6.71 -4.05
C THR A 23 1.96 6.69 -5.58
N GLY A 24 2.06 7.86 -6.20
CA GLY A 24 2.41 7.99 -7.60
C GLY A 24 3.78 7.38 -7.91
N PHE A 25 3.82 6.42 -8.83
CA PHE A 25 5.06 5.87 -9.36
C PHE A 25 5.18 6.07 -10.88
N GLY A 26 6.40 6.37 -11.31
CA GLY A 26 6.74 6.53 -12.71
C GLY A 26 7.15 5.20 -13.33
N THR A 27 6.51 4.81 -14.42
CA THR A 27 6.99 3.75 -15.32
C THR A 27 7.61 4.37 -16.57
N LYS A 28 8.29 3.54 -17.36
CA LYS A 28 8.82 3.95 -18.68
C LYS A 28 7.77 4.55 -19.62
N TYR A 29 6.48 4.26 -19.39
CA TYR A 29 5.38 4.65 -20.26
C TYR A 29 4.49 5.76 -19.70
N GLY A 30 4.73 6.21 -18.46
CA GLY A 30 3.92 7.24 -17.81
C GLY A 30 3.92 7.12 -16.29
N SER A 31 3.34 8.12 -15.64
CA SER A 31 3.07 8.13 -14.20
C SER A 31 1.72 7.49 -13.91
N TYR A 32 1.68 6.64 -12.89
CA TYR A 32 0.47 5.99 -12.39
C TYR A 32 0.34 6.26 -10.90
N GLU A 33 -0.88 6.49 -10.44
CA GLU A 33 -1.21 6.59 -9.01
C GLU A 33 -1.87 5.28 -8.59
N GLU A 34 -1.42 4.72 -7.47
CA GLU A 34 -1.97 3.47 -6.95
C GLU A 34 -3.09 3.79 -5.97
N LEU A 35 -4.28 3.20 -6.17
CA LEU A 35 -5.46 3.38 -5.30
C LEU A 35 -5.42 2.48 -4.06
N VAL A 36 -4.53 1.49 -4.08
CA VAL A 36 -4.28 0.53 -3.00
C VAL A 36 -2.86 0.68 -2.53
N MET A 37 -2.60 0.31 -1.29
CA MET A 37 -1.31 0.51 -0.64
C MET A 37 -0.19 -0.31 -1.31
N PRO A 38 0.81 0.31 -1.98
CA PRO A 38 1.93 -0.43 -2.55
C PRO A 38 2.74 -1.19 -1.50
N PHE A 39 3.26 -2.34 -1.93
CA PHE A 39 4.27 -3.08 -1.17
C PHE A 39 5.51 -2.24 -0.89
N GLY A 40 5.98 -2.28 0.35
CA GLY A 40 7.22 -1.62 0.75
C GLY A 40 7.03 -0.19 1.26
N LEU A 41 5.79 0.30 1.41
CA LEU A 41 5.52 1.50 2.18
C LEU A 41 5.85 1.28 3.66
N THR A 42 6.66 2.16 4.24
CA THR A 42 7.09 2.09 5.66
C THR A 42 5.91 2.08 6.63
N ASN A 43 4.78 2.69 6.23
CA ASN A 43 3.56 2.74 7.04
C ASN A 43 2.59 1.57 6.79
N SER A 44 2.87 0.66 5.86
CA SER A 44 1.98 -0.46 5.54
C SER A 44 1.58 -1.30 6.76
N PRO A 45 2.54 -1.78 7.59
CA PRO A 45 2.20 -2.58 8.75
C PRO A 45 1.48 -1.78 9.84
N ALA A 46 1.76 -0.48 9.97
CA ALA A 46 1.11 0.39 10.95
C ALA A 46 -0.36 0.64 10.60
N SER A 47 -0.67 0.78 9.31
CA SER A 47 -2.04 0.90 8.83
C SER A 47 -2.84 -0.39 9.02
N PHE A 48 -2.24 -1.58 8.85
CA PHE A 48 -2.91 -2.85 9.18
C PHE A 48 -3.22 -3.03 10.66
N GLN A 49 -2.36 -2.52 11.53
CA GLN A 49 -2.56 -2.62 12.98
C GLN A 49 -3.62 -1.65 13.50
N ASN A 50 -4.00 -0.66 12.70
CA ASN A 50 -4.98 0.37 13.05
C ASN A 50 -6.37 0.14 12.40
N ILE A 51 -6.56 -1.00 11.72
CA ILE A 51 -7.88 -1.53 11.35
C ILE A 51 -8.45 -2.30 12.53
#